data_AF-A0A8J7WP14-F1
#
_entry.id   AF-A0A8J7WP14-F1
#
_cell.length_a   1.000
_cell.length_b   1.000
_cell.length_c   1.000
_cell.angle_alpha   90.00
_cell.angle_beta   90.00
_cell.angle_gamma   90.00
#
_symmetry.space_group_name_H-M   'P 1'
#
loop_
_entity.id
_entity.type
_entity.pdbx_description
1 polymer ?
#
loop_
_entity_poly.entity_id
_entity_poly.type
_entity_poly.pdbx_seq_one_letter_code
_entity_poly.pdbx_strand_id
1 'polypeptide(L)'
;MSRPVIRRYPTGETGPLGGRTERFGAPRPGHGHVWITYRSEEKCSALWQDEYPEPDENGARVGHASFDGDYEAVVAWARATPAEAVYVAWPVLPVPGTPAEACIGYQPLKPTD
;
A
#
# COMPACT_ATOMS: atom_id res chain seq x y z
N MET A 1 -20.85 3.01 10.94
CA MET A 1 -19.76 3.01 9.95
C MET A 1 -18.61 3.83 10.51
N SER A 2 -17.44 3.22 10.72
CA SER A 2 -16.24 3.95 11.15
C SER A 2 -15.77 4.84 10.01
N ARG A 3 -15.41 6.09 10.31
CA ARG A 3 -14.89 7.01 9.28
C ARG A 3 -13.59 6.43 8.69
N PRO A 4 -13.41 6.48 7.36
CA PRO A 4 -12.16 6.06 6.76
C PRO A 4 -10.99 6.90 7.27
N VAL A 5 -9.84 6.27 7.48
CA VAL A 5 -8.63 6.93 7.98
C VAL A 5 -7.53 6.79 6.94
N ILE A 6 -7.12 7.91 6.35
CA ILE A 6 -5.91 7.99 5.54
C ILE A 6 -4.73 8.21 6.49
N ARG A 7 -3.77 7.28 6.52
CA ARG A 7 -2.49 7.48 7.20
C ARG A 7 -1.39 7.49 6.16
N ARG A 8 -0.82 8.66 5.92
CA ARG A 8 0.44 8.78 5.18
C ARG A 8 1.54 8.76 6.22
N TYR A 9 2.54 7.88 6.07
CA TYR A 9 3.72 8.01 6.91
C TYR A 9 4.39 9.33 6.51
N PRO A 10 4.49 10.31 7.43
CA PRO A 10 5.19 11.55 7.16
C PRO A 10 6.62 11.23 6.73
N THR A 11 7.12 11.96 5.74
CA THR A 11 8.51 11.82 5.31
C THR A 11 9.44 11.93 6.52
N GLY A 12 10.24 10.89 6.73
CA GLY A 12 11.25 10.87 7.78
C GLY A 12 10.86 10.16 9.07
N GLU A 13 9.61 9.68 9.21
CA GLU A 13 9.24 8.77 10.30
C GLU A 13 9.84 7.38 10.09
N THR A 14 10.12 6.69 11.20
CA THR A 14 10.60 5.31 11.18
C THR A 14 9.50 4.34 11.61
N GLY A 15 9.47 3.17 10.97
CA GLY A 15 8.60 2.09 11.43
C GLY A 15 9.05 0.70 10.96
N PRO A 16 8.45 -0.36 11.50
CA PRO A 16 8.84 -1.72 11.18
C PRO A 16 8.38 -2.12 9.77
N LEU A 17 9.34 -2.53 8.92
CA LEU A 17 9.11 -3.17 7.62
C LEU A 17 9.99 -4.42 7.52
N GLY A 18 9.40 -5.60 7.30
CA GLY A 18 10.17 -6.85 7.15
C GLY A 18 11.10 -7.19 8.33
N GLY A 19 10.74 -6.77 9.56
CA GLY A 19 11.56 -6.96 10.75
C GLY A 19 12.71 -5.95 10.93
N ARG A 20 12.76 -4.89 10.10
CA ARG A 20 13.74 -3.80 10.20
C ARG A 20 13.03 -2.48 10.47
N THR A 21 13.69 -1.58 11.20
CA THR A 21 13.24 -0.20 11.35
C THR A 21 13.72 0.60 10.14
N GLU A 22 12.79 0.98 9.26
CA GLU A 22 13.11 1.76 8.07
C GLU A 22 12.50 3.16 8.14
N ARG A 23 13.15 4.12 7.49
CA ARG A 23 12.63 5.47 7.32
C ARG A 23 11.69 5.49 6.12
N PHE A 24 10.50 6.05 6.29
CA PHE A 24 9.48 6.11 5.25
C PHE A 24 9.41 7.49 4.60
N GLY A 25 9.24 7.48 3.29
CA GLY A 25 8.90 8.65 2.49
C GLY A 25 7.47 8.59 1.98
N ALA A 26 7.13 9.51 1.08
CA ALA A 26 5.85 9.50 0.37
C ALA A 26 5.98 8.73 -0.97
N PRO A 27 5.09 7.77 -1.29
CA PRO A 27 5.14 7.07 -2.56
C PRO A 27 5.10 8.03 -3.77
N ARG A 28 5.86 7.70 -4.82
CA ARG A 28 5.93 8.50 -6.05
C ARG A 28 4.79 8.14 -7.01
N PRO A 29 4.11 9.11 -7.64
CA PRO A 29 3.11 8.82 -8.67
C PRO A 29 3.69 8.01 -9.83
N GLY A 30 2.94 7.03 -10.31
CA GLY A 30 3.34 6.08 -11.36
C GLY A 30 4.24 4.95 -10.87
N HIS A 31 4.57 4.90 -9.58
CA HIS A 31 5.44 3.89 -8.99
C HIS A 31 4.76 3.12 -7.87
N GLY A 32 5.32 1.94 -7.57
CA GLY A 32 4.90 1.13 -6.44
C GLY A 32 3.52 0.52 -6.62
N HIS A 33 3.12 -0.23 -5.61
CA HIS A 33 1.96 -1.10 -5.67
C HIS A 33 1.01 -0.84 -4.53
N VAL A 34 -0.30 -0.86 -4.83
CA VAL A 34 -1.36 -0.82 -3.81
C VAL A 34 -1.84 -2.23 -3.53
N TRP A 35 -1.85 -2.59 -2.26
CA TRP A 35 -2.26 -3.88 -1.74
C TRP A 35 -3.49 -3.75 -0.86
N ILE A 36 -4.64 -4.23 -1.33
CA ILE A 36 -5.88 -4.26 -0.54
C ILE A 36 -5.91 -5.56 0.25
N THR A 37 -5.86 -5.46 1.58
CA THR A 37 -6.16 -6.55 2.50
C THR A 37 -7.66 -6.56 2.79
N TYR A 38 -8.39 -7.45 2.12
CA TYR A 38 -9.79 -7.70 2.43
C TYR A 38 -9.86 -8.49 3.76
N ARG A 39 -10.74 -8.12 4.69
CA ARG A 39 -11.07 -8.95 5.87
C ARG A 39 -12.57 -9.20 5.95
N SER A 40 -13.35 -8.14 5.78
CA SER A 40 -14.80 -8.14 5.59
C SER A 40 -15.23 -6.86 4.86
N GLU A 41 -16.48 -6.77 4.43
CA GLU A 41 -17.03 -5.57 3.79
C GLU A 41 -16.86 -4.31 4.66
N GLU A 42 -17.03 -4.43 5.98
CA GLU A 42 -16.89 -3.32 6.92
C GLU A 42 -15.43 -3.05 7.36
N LYS A 43 -14.50 -3.95 7.04
CA LYS A 43 -13.12 -3.88 7.51
C LYS A 43 -12.15 -4.32 6.42
N CYS A 44 -11.63 -3.33 5.72
CA CYS A 44 -10.58 -3.47 4.72
C CYS A 44 -9.46 -2.47 5.01
N SER A 45 -8.28 -2.78 4.48
CA SER A 45 -7.16 -1.85 4.50
C SER A 45 -6.43 -1.90 3.17
N ALA A 46 -5.88 -0.79 2.71
CA ALA A 46 -4.97 -0.73 1.59
C ALA A 46 -3.62 -0.16 2.00
N LEU A 47 -2.56 -0.67 1.38
CA LEU A 47 -1.19 -0.19 1.54
C LEU A 47 -0.59 0.11 0.17
N TRP A 48 -0.22 1.36 -0.08
CA TRP A 48 0.63 1.77 -1.19
C TRP A 48 2.10 1.74 -0.74
N GLN A 49 2.88 0.89 -1.37
CA GLN A 49 4.31 0.74 -1.13
C GLN A 49 5.09 1.00 -2.42
N ASP A 50 6.07 1.89 -2.35
CA ASP A 50 6.96 2.27 -3.46
C ASP A 50 8.42 2.14 -3.01
N GLU A 51 9.18 1.20 -3.58
CA GLU A 51 10.61 1.06 -3.29
C GLU A 51 11.42 2.05 -4.13
N TYR A 52 12.30 2.81 -3.47
CA TYR A 52 13.13 3.78 -4.16
C TYR A 52 14.44 3.13 -4.63
N PRO A 53 14.90 3.41 -5.86
CA PRO A 53 16.18 2.91 -6.33
C PRO A 53 17.36 3.45 -5.51
N GLU A 54 17.23 4.68 -5.00
CA GLU A 54 18.16 5.35 -4.11
C GLU A 54 17.40 6.00 -2.94
N PRO A 55 18.01 6.17 -1.76
CA PRO A 55 17.35 6.88 -0.67
C PRO A 55 16.98 8.32 -1.04
N ASP A 56 15.86 8.82 -0.53
CA ASP A 56 15.46 10.22 -0.71
C ASP A 56 16.34 11.21 0.09
N GLU A 57 16.02 12.51 0.04
CA GLU A 57 16.74 13.56 0.78
C GLU A 57 16.74 13.35 2.31
N ASN A 58 15.80 12.55 2.82
CA ASN A 58 15.71 12.14 4.21
C ASN A 58 16.29 10.73 4.44
N GLY A 59 16.86 10.07 3.44
CA GLY A 59 17.37 8.71 3.56
C GLY A 59 16.28 7.63 3.65
N ALA A 60 15.04 7.94 3.31
CA ALA A 60 13.99 6.93 3.16
C ALA A 60 14.26 6.10 1.90
N ARG A 61 14.12 4.78 2.01
CA ARG A 61 14.30 3.84 0.88
C ARG A 61 12.97 3.32 0.32
N VAL A 62 11.87 3.65 1.00
CA VAL A 62 10.53 3.19 0.65
C VAL A 62 9.50 4.25 1.00
N GLY A 63 8.57 4.48 0.08
CA GLY A 63 7.39 5.30 0.26
C GLY A 63 6.22 4.48 0.79
N HIS A 64 5.49 5.03 1.76
CA HIS A 64 4.38 4.32 2.41
C HIS A 64 3.14 5.20 2.64
N ALA A 65 2.00 4.72 2.17
CA ALA A 65 0.69 5.30 2.50
C ALA A 65 -0.34 4.18 2.72
N SER A 66 -1.14 4.28 3.77
CA SER A 66 -2.22 3.33 4.05
C SER A 66 -3.58 4.01 4.19
N PHE A 67 -4.61 3.22 3.94
CA PHE A 67 -6.01 3.62 4.05
C PHE A 67 -6.81 2.50 4.69
N ASP A 68 -7.49 2.80 5.80
CA ASP A 68 -8.37 1.86 6.47
C ASP A 68 -9.82 2.32 6.32
N GLY A 69 -10.73 1.41 5.99
CA GLY A 69 -12.15 1.71 5.77
C GLY A 69 -12.99 0.48 5.48
N ASP A 70 -14.22 0.70 5.00
CA ASP A 70 -15.00 -0.34 4.34
C ASP A 70 -14.42 -0.67 2.95
N TYR A 71 -14.87 -1.77 2.36
CA TYR A 71 -14.35 -2.25 1.08
C TYR A 71 -14.53 -1.22 -0.05
N GLU A 72 -15.68 -0.56 -0.12
CA GLU A 72 -15.99 0.43 -1.16
C GLU A 72 -15.04 1.63 -1.08
N ALA A 73 -14.87 2.21 0.11
CA ALA A 73 -13.97 3.33 0.34
C ALA A 73 -12.51 2.94 0.05
N VAL A 74 -12.10 1.73 0.45
CA VAL A 74 -10.74 1.23 0.23
C VAL A 74 -10.46 1.02 -1.26
N VAL A 75 -11.40 0.43 -2.01
CA VAL A 75 -11.30 0.26 -3.46
C VAL A 75 -11.30 1.61 -4.18
N ALA A 76 -12.16 2.55 -3.77
CA ALA A 76 -12.19 3.89 -4.35
C ALA A 76 -10.87 4.63 -4.14
N TRP A 77 -10.32 4.58 -2.92
CA TRP A 77 -9.00 5.16 -2.63
C TRP A 77 -7.90 4.50 -3.44
N ALA A 78 -7.89 3.17 -3.53
CA ALA A 78 -6.88 2.42 -4.26
C ALA A 78 -6.90 2.75 -5.77
N ARG A 79 -8.09 2.88 -6.37
CA ARG A 79 -8.25 3.27 -7.78
C ARG A 79 -7.86 4.72 -8.06
N ALA A 80 -8.10 5.63 -7.11
CA ALA A 80 -7.69 7.02 -7.23
C ALA A 80 -6.19 7.23 -6.97
N THR A 81 -5.51 6.23 -6.42
CA THR A 81 -4.08 6.29 -6.13
C THR A 81 -3.30 6.09 -7.43
N PRO A 82 -2.35 6.99 -7.76
CA PRO A 82 -1.55 6.87 -8.97
C PRO A 82 -0.40 5.89 -8.75
N ALA A 83 -0.70 4.64 -8.39
CA ALA A 83 0.27 3.57 -8.28
C ALA A 83 0.53 2.93 -9.65
N GLU A 84 1.63 2.19 -9.78
CA GLU A 84 1.92 1.40 -10.98
C GLU A 84 0.86 0.30 -11.20
N ALA A 85 0.45 -0.36 -10.11
CA ALA A 85 -0.65 -1.31 -10.13
C ALA A 85 -1.35 -1.46 -8.76
N VAL A 86 -2.58 -1.97 -8.82
CA VAL A 86 -3.45 -2.20 -7.67
C VAL A 86 -3.83 -3.67 -7.61
N TYR A 87 -3.70 -4.27 -6.43
CA TYR A 87 -3.95 -5.68 -6.18
C TYR A 87 -4.90 -5.87 -5.01
N VAL A 88 -5.82 -6.82 -5.15
CA VAL A 88 -6.58 -7.36 -4.02
C VAL A 88 -5.86 -8.60 -3.52
N ALA A 89 -5.42 -8.59 -2.27
CA ALA A 89 -4.75 -9.72 -1.63
C ALA A 89 -5.63 -10.27 -0.49
N TRP A 90 -5.81 -11.59 -0.49
CA TRP A 90 -6.49 -12.34 0.58
C TRP A 90 -5.67 -13.58 0.93
N PRO A 91 -5.17 -13.79 2.17
CA PRO A 91 -5.14 -12.95 3.37
C PRO A 91 -3.73 -12.42 3.74
N VAL A 92 -2.80 -12.25 2.79
CA VAL A 92 -1.38 -11.97 3.11
C VAL A 92 -0.89 -10.68 2.46
N LEU A 93 -0.37 -9.76 3.29
CA LEU A 93 0.43 -8.62 2.81
C LEU A 93 1.75 -9.15 2.24
N PRO A 94 2.27 -8.61 1.12
CA PRO A 94 3.54 -9.06 0.58
C PRO A 94 4.65 -8.92 1.63
N VAL A 95 5.47 -9.97 1.76
CA VAL A 95 6.74 -9.88 2.48
C VAL A 95 7.70 -9.09 1.59
N PRO A 96 8.47 -8.12 2.11
CA PRO A 96 9.43 -7.36 1.30
C PRO A 96 10.32 -8.27 0.43
N GLY A 97 10.48 -7.91 -0.84
CA GLY A 97 11.20 -8.71 -1.84
C GLY A 97 10.41 -9.88 -2.44
N THR A 98 9.15 -10.10 -2.03
CA THR A 98 8.25 -11.07 -2.67
C THR A 98 7.54 -10.38 -3.83
N PRO A 99 7.66 -10.90 -5.08
CA PRO A 99 6.96 -10.34 -6.22
C PRO A 99 5.46 -10.47 -6.03
N ALA A 100 4.73 -9.52 -6.61
CA ALA A 100 3.30 -9.36 -6.40
C ALA A 100 2.49 -10.62 -6.72
N GLU A 101 2.90 -11.32 -7.77
CA GLU A 101 2.30 -12.50 -8.36
C GLU A 101 2.48 -13.76 -7.49
N ALA A 102 3.42 -13.74 -6.54
CA ALA A 102 3.66 -14.86 -5.64
C ALA A 102 2.71 -14.87 -4.43
N CYS A 103 1.84 -13.86 -4.28
CA CYS A 103 0.90 -13.78 -3.17
C CYS A 103 -0.36 -14.63 -3.40
N ILE A 104 -0.76 -15.40 -2.39
CA ILE A 104 -2.02 -16.15 -2.39
C ILE A 104 -3.19 -15.17 -2.53
N GLY A 105 -4.12 -15.46 -3.44
CA GLY A 105 -5.29 -14.62 -3.69
C GLY A 105 -5.04 -13.39 -4.56
N TYR A 106 -3.88 -13.29 -5.20
CA TYR A 106 -3.57 -12.22 -6.16
C TYR A 106 -4.66 -12.10 -7.23
N GLN A 107 -5.31 -10.93 -7.28
CA GLN A 107 -6.14 -10.51 -8.39
C GLN A 107 -5.81 -9.06 -8.76
N PRO A 108 -5.35 -8.79 -10.00
CA PRO A 108 -5.13 -7.42 -10.45
C PRO A 108 -6.47 -6.70 -10.49
N LEU A 109 -6.57 -5.60 -9.76
CA LEU A 109 -7.74 -4.74 -9.81
C LEU A 109 -7.61 -3.91 -11.08
N LYS A 110 -8.27 -4.34 -12.15
CA LYS A 110 -8.26 -3.60 -13.42
C LYS A 110 -8.76 -2.16 -13.20
N PRO A 111 -8.18 -1.16 -13.90
CA PRO A 111 -8.76 0.17 -13.97
C PRO A 111 -10.21 0.05 -14.44
N THR A 112 -11.12 0.83 -13.86
CA THR A 112 -12.44 1.04 -14.46
C THR A 112 -12.29 1.94 -15.67
N ASP A 113 -12.80 1.50 -16.82
CA ASP A 113 -12.98 2.33 -18.02
C ASP A 113 -13.77 3.61 -17.73
#